data_AF-A0A7X6VKN2-F1
#
_entry.id   AF-A0A7X6VKN2-F1
#
_cell.length_a   1.000
_cell.length_b   1.000
_cell.length_c   1.000
_cell.angle_alpha   90.00
_cell.angle_beta   90.00
_cell.angle_gamma   90.00
#
_symmetry.space_group_name_H-M   'P 1'
#
loop_
_entity.id
_entity.type
_entity.pdbx_description
1 polymer ?
#
loop_
_entity_poly.entity_id
_entity_poly.type
_entity_poly.pdbx_seq_one_letter_code
_entity_poly.pdbx_strand_id
1 'polypeptide(L)'
;SRTVYRPSSSASRIPHRVAEVFSNENASKKELTAFFNEALVSFDQISVQAGRPHDLGFALAFFAGVCIGVSTENEVEESAILAAATQMDRILAEQPDIASASNASKKDFAEVLACMAIFALAGHSQAEEEGNSEAADTFRQFGREAMMEIIGVDTHQLQMDDQGIHILQ
;
A
#
# COMPACT_ATOMS: atom_id res chain seq x y z
N SER A 1 -14.91 3.99 -13.39
CA SER A 1 -14.01 4.94 -12.71
C SER A 1 -12.70 5.06 -13.49
N ARG A 2 -12.02 6.22 -13.50
CA ARG A 2 -10.69 6.39 -14.15
C ARG A 2 -9.56 5.68 -13.39
N THR A 3 -9.82 5.26 -12.15
CA THR A 3 -8.88 4.54 -11.26
C THR A 3 -8.96 3.02 -11.35
N VAL A 4 -10.07 2.48 -11.87
CA VAL A 4 -10.25 1.03 -12.05
C VAL A 4 -9.48 0.56 -13.27
N TYR A 5 -8.69 -0.49 -13.09
CA TYR A 5 -7.93 -1.14 -14.15
C TYR A 5 -8.50 -2.50 -14.51
N ARG A 6 -8.21 -2.96 -15.73
CA ARG A 6 -8.60 -4.30 -16.17
C ARG A 6 -7.67 -5.36 -15.56
N PRO A 7 -8.20 -6.49 -15.08
CA PRO A 7 -7.37 -7.62 -14.70
C PRO A 7 -6.59 -8.13 -15.92
N SER A 8 -5.39 -8.64 -15.67
CA SER A 8 -4.58 -9.33 -16.67
C SER A 8 -4.45 -10.80 -16.29
N SER A 9 -4.48 -11.69 -17.28
CA SER A 9 -4.18 -13.11 -17.10
C SER A 9 -2.67 -13.40 -17.04
N SER A 10 -1.83 -12.41 -17.35
CA SER A 10 -0.37 -12.54 -17.24
C SER A 10 0.07 -12.47 -15.79
N ALA A 11 0.94 -13.39 -15.36
CA ALA A 11 1.59 -13.31 -14.06
C ALA A 11 2.28 -11.95 -13.86
N SER A 12 2.09 -11.35 -12.68
CA SER A 12 2.74 -10.09 -12.33
C SER A 12 4.25 -10.28 -12.19
N ARG A 13 5.01 -9.27 -12.60
CA ARG A 13 6.46 -9.18 -12.35
C ARG A 13 6.79 -8.29 -11.14
N ILE A 14 5.78 -7.64 -10.55
CA ILE A 14 5.96 -6.71 -9.43
C ILE A 14 6.54 -7.40 -8.20
N PRO A 15 6.08 -8.59 -7.76
CA PRO A 15 6.67 -9.28 -6.61
C PRO A 15 8.19 -9.46 -6.72
N HIS A 16 8.65 -9.84 -7.90
CA HIS A 16 10.08 -10.00 -8.17
C HIS A 16 10.82 -8.66 -8.15
N ARG A 17 10.29 -7.63 -8.84
CA ARG A 17 10.91 -6.31 -8.90
C ARG A 17 11.03 -5.65 -7.52
N VAL A 18 10.00 -5.78 -6.69
CA VAL A 18 10.02 -5.24 -5.33
C VAL A 18 11.04 -6.01 -4.48
N ALA A 19 11.10 -7.35 -4.58
CA ALA A 19 12.12 -8.14 -3.90
C ALA A 19 13.56 -7.74 -4.26
N GLU A 20 13.81 -7.32 -5.51
CA GLU A 20 15.13 -6.85 -5.94
C GLU A 20 15.56 -5.53 -5.31
N VAL A 21 14.62 -4.71 -4.85
CA VAL A 21 14.92 -3.45 -4.13
C VAL A 21 15.40 -3.76 -2.71
N PHE A 22 14.83 -4.78 -2.07
CA PHE A 22 15.08 -5.09 -0.66
C PHE A 22 16.32 -5.97 -0.42
N SER A 23 16.78 -6.72 -1.41
CA SER A 23 17.96 -7.58 -1.23
C SER A 23 18.74 -7.78 -2.52
N ASN A 24 20.07 -7.87 -2.39
CA ASN A 24 20.98 -8.27 -3.46
C ASN A 24 21.27 -9.78 -3.46
N GLU A 25 20.85 -10.51 -2.44
CA GLU A 25 21.11 -11.94 -2.29
C GLU A 25 20.03 -12.78 -2.97
N ASN A 26 20.42 -13.72 -3.83
CA ASN A 26 19.47 -14.52 -4.62
C ASN A 26 18.49 -15.35 -3.76
N ALA A 27 18.96 -15.87 -2.62
CA ALA A 27 18.12 -16.65 -1.71
C ALA A 27 17.01 -15.77 -1.10
N SER A 28 17.39 -14.62 -0.52
CA SER A 28 16.45 -13.64 0.02
C SER A 28 15.52 -13.08 -1.04
N LYS A 29 16.01 -12.79 -2.26
CA LYS A 29 15.15 -12.35 -3.38
C LYS A 29 14.05 -13.36 -3.68
N LYS A 30 14.36 -14.66 -3.65
CA LYS A 30 13.36 -15.72 -3.92
C LYS A 30 12.30 -15.78 -2.82
N GLU A 31 12.73 -15.72 -1.56
CA GLU A 31 11.83 -15.71 -0.40
C GLU A 31 10.93 -14.48 -0.40
N LEU A 32 11.51 -13.29 -0.60
CA LEU A 32 10.77 -12.04 -0.73
C LEU A 32 9.82 -12.06 -1.93
N THR A 33 10.23 -12.62 -3.07
CA THR A 33 9.35 -12.78 -4.23
C THR A 33 8.15 -13.66 -3.87
N ALA A 34 8.34 -14.76 -3.14
CA ALA A 34 7.25 -15.62 -2.70
C ALA A 34 6.30 -14.88 -1.75
N PHE A 35 6.87 -14.19 -0.74
CA PHE A 35 6.11 -13.34 0.17
C PHE A 35 5.27 -12.29 -0.58
N PHE A 36 5.86 -11.57 -1.53
CA PHE A 36 5.12 -10.56 -2.29
C PHE A 36 4.07 -11.14 -3.23
N ASN A 37 4.23 -12.37 -3.71
CA ASN A 37 3.14 -13.05 -4.43
C ASN A 37 1.95 -13.32 -3.50
N GLU A 38 2.20 -13.80 -2.28
CA GLU A 38 1.16 -14.02 -1.28
C GLU A 38 0.51 -12.69 -0.87
N ALA A 39 1.30 -11.63 -0.68
CA ALA A 39 0.81 -10.29 -0.41
C ALA A 39 -0.17 -9.80 -1.49
N LEU A 40 0.13 -10.02 -2.78
CA LEU A 40 -0.80 -9.65 -3.84
C LEU A 40 -2.11 -10.46 -3.81
N VAL A 41 -2.04 -11.75 -3.45
CA VAL A 41 -3.25 -12.58 -3.28
C VAL A 41 -4.08 -12.06 -2.11
N SER A 42 -3.46 -11.74 -0.97
CA SER A 42 -4.14 -11.16 0.18
C SER A 42 -4.77 -9.81 -0.15
N PHE A 43 -4.05 -8.93 -0.84
CA PHE A 43 -4.58 -7.63 -1.27
C PHE A 43 -5.77 -7.78 -2.23
N ASP A 44 -5.70 -8.71 -3.19
CA ASP A 44 -6.82 -8.99 -4.09
C ASP A 44 -8.08 -9.39 -3.30
N GLN A 45 -7.94 -10.29 -2.33
CA GLN A 45 -9.04 -10.69 -1.44
C GLN A 45 -9.60 -9.52 -0.62
N ILE A 46 -8.73 -8.71 -0.02
CA ILE A 46 -9.12 -7.50 0.72
C ILE A 46 -9.89 -6.55 -0.19
N SER A 47 -9.39 -6.30 -1.40
CA SER A 47 -10.03 -5.39 -2.36
C SER A 47 -11.39 -5.90 -2.83
N VAL A 48 -11.57 -7.22 -2.98
CA VAL A 48 -12.85 -7.84 -3.30
C VAL A 48 -13.83 -7.71 -2.14
N GLN A 49 -13.40 -7.96 -0.91
CA GLN A 49 -14.24 -7.82 0.29
C GLN A 49 -14.70 -6.37 0.50
N ALA A 50 -13.80 -5.42 0.25
CA ALA A 50 -14.09 -3.99 0.25
C ALA A 50 -15.02 -3.53 -0.90
N GLY A 51 -15.36 -4.41 -1.85
CA GLY A 51 -16.14 -4.07 -3.04
C GLY A 51 -15.39 -3.19 -4.05
N ARG A 52 -14.07 -3.12 -3.95
CA ARG A 52 -13.16 -2.29 -4.77
C ARG A 52 -12.08 -3.09 -5.49
N PRO A 53 -12.42 -4.17 -6.21
CA PRO A 53 -11.42 -4.96 -6.93
C PRO A 53 -10.78 -4.15 -8.06
N HIS A 54 -9.48 -4.36 -8.27
CA HIS A 54 -8.71 -3.74 -9.35
C HIS A 54 -8.78 -2.21 -9.38
N ASP A 55 -8.64 -1.58 -8.20
CA ASP A 55 -8.85 -0.16 -8.03
C ASP A 55 -7.59 0.52 -7.48
N LEU A 56 -6.98 1.40 -8.29
CA LEU A 56 -5.78 2.14 -7.90
C LEU A 56 -6.06 3.12 -6.74
N GLY A 57 -7.27 3.70 -6.68
CA GLY A 57 -7.66 4.59 -5.59
C GLY A 57 -7.72 3.83 -4.26
N PHE A 58 -8.22 2.60 -4.29
CA PHE A 58 -8.22 1.71 -3.13
C PHE A 58 -6.82 1.27 -2.73
N ALA A 59 -5.97 0.87 -3.69
CA ALA A 59 -4.59 0.49 -3.39
C ALA A 59 -3.80 1.62 -2.72
N LEU A 60 -3.99 2.86 -3.19
CA LEU A 60 -3.33 4.04 -2.62
C LEU A 60 -3.84 4.35 -1.20
N ALA A 61 -5.16 4.26 -0.99
CA ALA A 61 -5.75 4.47 0.33
C ALA A 61 -5.35 3.37 1.33
N PHE A 62 -5.32 2.12 0.90
CA PHE A 62 -4.85 1.00 1.71
C PHE A 62 -3.38 1.19 2.10
N PHE A 63 -2.53 1.55 1.15
CA PHE A 63 -1.13 1.86 1.40
C PHE A 63 -0.96 3.00 2.42
N ALA A 64 -1.66 4.12 2.21
CA ALA A 64 -1.60 5.25 3.12
C ALA A 64 -2.12 4.89 4.53
N GLY A 65 -3.22 4.13 4.60
CA GLY A 65 -3.83 3.70 5.85
C GLY A 65 -2.90 2.80 6.66
N VAL A 66 -2.25 1.83 6.00
CA VAL A 66 -1.23 1.01 6.64
C VAL A 66 -0.05 1.86 7.10
N CYS A 67 0.50 2.73 6.26
CA CYS A 67 1.65 3.56 6.64
C CYS A 67 1.34 4.47 7.83
N ILE A 68 0.15 5.09 7.86
CA ILE A 68 -0.33 5.89 8.98
C ILE A 68 -0.49 5.00 10.23
N GLY A 69 -1.18 3.86 10.11
CA GLY A 69 -1.46 2.98 11.23
C GLY A 69 -0.23 2.35 11.87
N VAL A 70 0.80 1.98 11.09
CA VAL A 70 2.04 1.41 11.66
C VAL A 70 2.95 2.47 12.28
N SER A 71 2.94 3.70 11.75
CA SER A 71 3.91 4.74 12.15
C SER A 71 3.37 5.76 13.15
N THR A 72 2.08 5.73 13.45
CA THR A 72 1.41 6.68 14.35
C THR A 72 0.50 5.95 15.35
N GLU A 73 -0.09 6.68 16.29
CA GLU A 73 -1.14 6.16 17.18
C GLU A 73 -2.54 6.20 16.54
N ASN A 74 -2.65 6.53 15.24
CA ASN A 74 -3.92 6.59 14.54
C ASN A 74 -4.45 5.18 14.29
N GLU A 75 -5.50 4.77 15.00
CA GLU A 75 -6.26 3.55 14.69
C GLU A 75 -7.01 3.74 13.35
N VAL A 76 -6.53 3.07 12.30
CA VAL A 76 -7.12 3.15 10.95
C VAL A 76 -8.12 2.02 10.74
N GLU A 77 -9.40 2.34 10.84
CA GLU A 77 -10.49 1.41 10.59
C GLU A 77 -10.75 1.20 9.09
N GLU A 78 -11.41 0.08 8.73
CA GLU A 78 -11.76 -0.23 7.33
C GLU A 78 -12.62 0.88 6.68
N SER A 79 -13.55 1.46 7.44
CA SER A 79 -14.39 2.58 6.97
C SER A 79 -13.55 3.80 6.58
N ALA A 80 -12.45 4.04 7.29
CA ALA A 80 -11.54 5.15 7.02
C ALA A 80 -10.77 4.94 5.71
N ILE A 81 -10.32 3.71 5.45
CA ILE A 81 -9.68 3.31 4.19
C ILE A 81 -10.67 3.47 3.02
N LEU A 82 -11.94 3.10 3.19
CA LEU A 82 -12.96 3.25 2.14
C LEU A 82 -13.28 4.72 1.84
N ALA A 83 -13.37 5.56 2.86
CA ALA A 83 -13.54 7.00 2.71
C ALA A 83 -12.34 7.62 1.99
N ALA A 84 -11.13 7.28 2.42
CA ALA A 84 -9.89 7.70 1.78
C ALA A 84 -9.82 7.22 0.33
N ALA A 85 -10.23 6.00 0.02
CA ALA A 85 -10.22 5.49 -1.35
C ALA A 85 -11.17 6.30 -2.26
N THR A 86 -12.31 6.76 -1.74
CA THR A 86 -13.24 7.64 -2.48
C THR A 86 -12.64 9.02 -2.70
N GLN A 87 -11.88 9.54 -1.73
CA GLN A 87 -11.12 10.79 -1.87
C GLN A 87 -10.01 10.63 -2.92
N MET A 88 -9.27 9.52 -2.90
CA MET A 88 -8.22 9.23 -3.87
C MET A 88 -8.74 9.10 -5.29
N ASP A 89 -9.95 8.56 -5.49
CA ASP A 89 -10.56 8.54 -6.83
C ASP A 89 -10.70 9.92 -7.45
N ARG A 90 -11.10 10.91 -6.63
CA ARG A 90 -11.28 12.30 -7.07
C ARG A 90 -9.93 12.91 -7.41
N ILE A 91 -8.95 12.76 -6.50
CA ILE A 91 -7.60 13.28 -6.70
C ILE A 91 -6.96 12.68 -7.95
N LEU A 92 -6.99 11.36 -8.12
CA LEU A 92 -6.39 10.67 -9.26
C LEU A 92 -7.12 10.99 -10.58
N ALA A 93 -8.42 11.28 -10.54
CA ALA A 93 -9.18 11.70 -11.73
C ALA A 93 -8.78 13.09 -12.23
N GLU A 94 -8.25 13.94 -11.35
CA GLU A 94 -7.74 15.28 -11.65
C GLU A 94 -6.28 15.27 -12.13
N GLN A 95 -5.54 14.16 -11.93
CA GLN A 95 -4.17 14.00 -12.41
C GLN A 95 -4.15 13.52 -13.88
N PRO A 96 -3.70 14.33 -14.86
CA PRO A 96 -3.74 13.96 -16.28
C PRO A 96 -2.91 12.71 -16.61
N ASP A 97 -1.77 12.54 -15.94
CA ASP A 97 -0.86 11.41 -16.17
C ASP A 97 -1.48 10.09 -15.70
N ILE A 98 -2.14 10.07 -14.54
CA ILE A 98 -2.86 8.90 -14.06
C ILE A 98 -4.12 8.65 -14.88
N ALA A 99 -4.84 9.70 -15.27
CA ALA A 99 -6.03 9.57 -16.10
C ALA A 99 -5.71 8.92 -17.45
N SER A 100 -4.57 9.27 -18.05
CA SER A 100 -4.09 8.74 -19.34
C SER A 100 -3.27 7.45 -19.24
N ALA A 101 -2.85 7.05 -18.03
CA ALA A 101 -2.07 5.84 -17.82
C ALA A 101 -2.81 4.57 -18.29
N SER A 102 -2.04 3.63 -18.84
CA SER A 102 -2.57 2.34 -19.30
C SER A 102 -3.10 1.51 -18.12
N ASN A 103 -4.00 0.56 -18.41
CA ASN A 103 -4.47 -0.41 -17.41
C ASN A 103 -3.30 -1.19 -16.78
N ALA A 104 -2.28 -1.54 -17.57
CA ALA A 104 -1.10 -2.24 -17.08
C ALA A 104 -0.30 -1.36 -16.11
N SER A 105 -0.12 -0.08 -16.43
CA SER A 105 0.60 0.87 -15.55
C SER A 105 -0.14 1.10 -14.23
N LYS A 106 -1.48 1.21 -14.26
CA LYS A 106 -2.30 1.36 -13.06
C LYS A 106 -2.25 0.10 -12.19
N LYS A 107 -2.33 -1.07 -12.81
CA LYS A 107 -2.18 -2.37 -12.14
C LYS A 107 -0.80 -2.49 -11.49
N ASP A 108 0.27 -2.24 -12.25
CA ASP A 108 1.64 -2.33 -11.74
C ASP A 108 1.84 -1.40 -10.55
N PHE A 109 1.29 -0.18 -10.58
CA PHE A 109 1.40 0.75 -9.46
C PHE A 109 0.58 0.28 -8.25
N ALA A 110 -0.65 -0.18 -8.45
CA ALA A 110 -1.48 -0.74 -7.39
C ALA A 110 -0.80 -1.93 -6.70
N GLU A 111 -0.14 -2.79 -7.47
CA GLU A 111 0.60 -3.94 -6.95
C GLU A 111 1.84 -3.52 -6.14
N VAL A 112 2.58 -2.49 -6.57
CA VAL A 112 3.70 -1.95 -5.78
C VAL A 112 3.20 -1.44 -4.43
N LEU A 113 2.13 -0.65 -4.43
CA LEU A 113 1.50 -0.10 -3.22
C LEU A 113 1.07 -1.23 -2.26
N ALA A 114 0.40 -2.25 -2.79
CA ALA A 114 -0.04 -3.41 -2.02
C ALA A 114 1.13 -4.19 -1.41
N CYS A 115 2.18 -4.47 -2.19
CA CYS A 115 3.37 -5.15 -1.70
C CYS A 115 4.04 -4.38 -0.56
N MET A 116 4.23 -3.07 -0.71
CA MET A 116 4.86 -2.23 0.30
C MET A 116 4.01 -2.13 1.58
N ALA A 117 2.70 -1.96 1.44
CA ALA A 117 1.78 -1.89 2.57
C ALA A 117 1.81 -3.19 3.38
N ILE A 118 1.62 -4.33 2.72
CA ILE A 118 1.60 -5.63 3.42
C ILE A 118 2.96 -5.95 4.04
N PHE A 119 4.06 -5.56 3.41
CA PHE A 119 5.39 -5.71 3.99
C PHE A 119 5.57 -4.90 5.28
N ALA A 120 5.16 -3.62 5.28
CA ALA A 120 5.20 -2.78 6.47
C ALA A 120 4.35 -3.38 7.60
N LEU A 121 3.11 -3.76 7.29
CA LEU A 121 2.17 -4.32 8.25
C LEU A 121 2.66 -5.65 8.83
N ALA A 122 2.99 -6.62 7.97
CA ALA A 122 3.41 -7.94 8.41
C ALA A 122 4.70 -7.88 9.23
N GLY A 123 5.68 -7.06 8.80
CA GLY A 123 6.93 -6.88 9.52
C GLY A 123 6.75 -6.22 10.87
N HIS A 124 5.93 -5.16 10.94
CA HIS A 124 5.62 -4.47 12.19
C HIS A 124 4.85 -5.39 13.16
N SER A 125 3.79 -6.06 12.70
CA SER A 125 3.00 -6.98 13.53
C SER A 125 3.83 -8.14 14.06
N GLN A 126 4.65 -8.77 13.22
CA GLN A 126 5.53 -9.86 13.65
C GLN A 126 6.53 -9.38 14.72
N ALA A 127 7.13 -8.20 14.52
CA ALA A 127 8.08 -7.66 15.49
C ALA A 127 7.42 -7.34 16.84
N GLU A 128 6.18 -6.84 16.85
CA GLU A 128 5.42 -6.61 18.08
C GLU A 128 5.06 -7.92 18.79
N GLU A 129 4.63 -8.95 18.06
CA GLU A 129 4.34 -10.28 18.60
C GLU A 129 5.57 -10.94 19.24
N GLU A 130 6.75 -10.73 18.65
CA GLU A 130 8.03 -11.24 19.16
C GLU A 130 8.61 -10.38 20.29
N GLY A 131 8.01 -9.24 20.60
CA GLY A 131 8.54 -8.27 21.58
C GLY A 131 9.84 -7.59 21.13
N ASN A 132 10.11 -7.57 19.82
CA ASN A 132 11.31 -7.00 19.23
C ASN A 132 11.06 -5.53 18.83
N SER A 133 11.24 -4.62 19.79
CA SER A 133 10.96 -3.19 19.60
C SER A 133 11.83 -2.55 18.49
N GLU A 134 13.08 -2.97 18.33
CA GLU A 134 13.99 -2.44 17.31
C GLU A 134 13.51 -2.78 15.89
N ALA A 135 13.07 -4.02 15.68
CA ALA A 135 12.47 -4.42 14.41
C ALA A 135 11.15 -3.69 14.16
N ALA A 136 10.30 -3.53 15.20
CA ALA A 136 9.05 -2.78 15.07
C ALA A 136 9.33 -1.34 14.63
N ASP A 137 10.27 -0.65 15.27
CA ASP A 137 10.67 0.73 14.91
C ASP A 137 11.21 0.83 13.48
N THR A 138 11.92 -0.19 13.00
CA THR A 138 12.37 -0.25 11.59
C THR A 138 11.20 -0.23 10.62
N PHE A 139 10.13 -0.98 10.90
CA PHE A 139 8.93 -0.99 10.05
C PHE A 139 8.08 0.27 10.20
N ARG A 140 8.06 0.91 11.39
CA ARG A 140 7.44 2.24 11.55
C ARG A 140 8.15 3.27 10.68
N GLN A 141 9.48 3.29 10.72
CA GLN A 141 10.30 4.19 9.90
C GLN A 141 10.13 3.90 8.40
N PHE A 142 10.09 2.62 8.01
CA PHE A 142 9.80 2.23 6.63
C PHE A 142 8.46 2.78 6.15
N GLY A 143 7.38 2.63 6.92
CA GLY A 143 6.06 3.16 6.57
C GLY A 143 6.07 4.68 6.37
N ARG A 144 6.77 5.40 7.25
CA ARG A 144 6.92 6.87 7.15
C ARG A 144 7.73 7.28 5.92
N GLU A 145 8.86 6.64 5.65
CA GLU A 145 9.70 6.92 4.49
C GLU A 145 9.00 6.59 3.17
N ALA A 146 8.30 5.45 3.12
CA ALA A 146 7.49 5.06 1.98
C ALA A 146 6.39 6.09 1.67
N MET A 147 5.71 6.59 2.70
CA MET A 147 4.69 7.64 2.56
C MET A 147 5.29 8.94 1.99
N MET A 148 6.46 9.35 2.49
CA MET A 148 7.19 10.51 1.99
C MET A 148 7.63 10.34 0.53
N GLU A 149 8.13 9.16 0.15
CA GLU A 149 8.61 8.93 -1.23
C GLU A 149 7.46 8.89 -2.25
N ILE A 150 6.32 8.29 -1.89
CA ILE A 150 5.21 8.05 -2.83
C ILE A 150 4.22 9.21 -2.84
N ILE A 151 3.89 9.76 -1.67
CA ILE A 151 2.83 10.78 -1.51
C ILE A 151 3.42 12.15 -1.16
N GLY A 152 4.67 12.23 -0.69
CA GLY A 152 5.33 13.50 -0.37
C GLY A 152 4.91 14.09 0.97
N VAL A 153 4.25 13.32 1.83
CA VAL A 153 3.72 13.79 3.11
C VAL A 153 4.14 12.87 4.25
N ASP A 154 4.50 13.47 5.38
CA ASP A 154 4.88 12.76 6.60
C ASP A 154 3.63 12.19 7.28
N THR A 155 3.66 10.93 7.70
CA THR A 155 2.52 10.29 8.36
C THR A 155 2.08 10.99 9.64
N HIS A 156 3.00 11.63 10.38
CA HIS A 156 2.66 12.41 11.58
C HIS A 156 1.94 13.73 11.30
N GLN A 157 1.88 14.15 10.03
CA GLN A 157 1.08 15.30 9.60
C GLN A 157 -0.31 14.86 9.12
N LEU A 158 -0.65 13.57 9.23
CA LEU A 158 -1.87 13.01 8.70
C LEU A 158 -2.70 12.33 9.78
N GLN A 159 -4.01 12.40 9.60
CA GLN A 159 -4.98 11.57 10.29
C GLN A 159 -5.88 10.92 9.24
N MET A 160 -6.21 9.65 9.44
CA MET A 160 -7.18 8.93 8.61
C MET A 160 -8.36 8.50 9.48
N ASP A 161 -9.55 8.95 9.09
CA ASP A 161 -10.82 8.66 9.77
C ASP A 161 -11.95 8.39 8.76
N ASP A 162 -13.20 8.27 9.23
CA ASP A 162 -14.36 7.97 8.40
C ASP A 162 -14.72 9.05 7.35
N GLN A 163 -14.02 10.20 7.36
CA GLN A 163 -14.11 11.24 6.34
C GLN A 163 -12.95 11.18 5.33
N GLY A 164 -11.97 10.28 5.52
CA GLY A 164 -10.81 10.08 4.65
C GLY A 164 -9.50 10.53 5.29
N ILE A 165 -8.57 11.04 4.49
CA ILE A 165 -7.28 11.55 4.95
C ILE A 165 -7.33 13.07 5.10
N HIS A 166 -6.87 13.55 6.25
CA HIS A 166 -6.76 14.96 6.58
C HIS A 166 -5.34 15.31 7.01
N ILE A 167 -4.92 16.55 6.71
CA ILE A 167 -3.66 17.10 7.21
C ILE A 167 -3.93 17.73 8.57
N LEU A 168 -3.14 17.32 9.57
CA LEU A 168 -3.14 17.90 10.90
C LEU A 168 -2.50 19.29 10.86
N GLN A 169 -3.20 20.30 11.41
CA GLN A 169 -2.73 21.68 11.51
C GLN A 169 -1.87 21.90 12.76
#